data_AF-A0A7V6ZGN6-F1
#
_entry.id   AF-A0A7V6ZGN6-F1
#
_cell.length_a   1.000
_cell.length_b   1.000
_cell.length_c   1.000
_cell.angle_alpha   90.00
_cell.angle_beta   90.00
_cell.angle_gamma   90.00
#
_symmetry.space_group_name_H-M   'P 1'
#
loop_
_entity.id
_entity.type
_entity.pdbx_description
1 polymer ?
#
loop_
_entity_poly.entity_id
_entity_poly.type
_entity_poly.pdbx_seq_one_letter_code
_entity_poly.pdbx_strand_id
1 'polypeptide(L)'
;MCFIAAMSKKPAKGTPAKGKAAAKVPAGADAVPAEGEAAAKPKRSKLKLALFASAPLLLLGGGGYAGWTFLLAPAEAARGGHDGEGSHDGTVTSPLLPDPRPEVSATHSYAIAVIMEPVCGAPPVPALKAASEAEAAADGAMVNQSWIAAVRRTRTLDAKNCSYLWTEVEGAEWRAAEGAAPAKAAAHH
;
A
#
# COMPACT_ATOMS: atom_id res chain seq x y z
N MET A 1 -35.74 -17.67 25.25
CA MET A 1 -34.63 -18.67 25.25
C MET A 1 -34.92 -19.68 24.15
N CYS A 2 -34.16 -19.64 23.05
CA CYS A 2 -34.21 -20.64 21.99
C CYS A 2 -32.77 -21.05 21.69
N PHE A 3 -32.42 -22.26 22.15
CA PHE A 3 -31.21 -22.96 21.76
C PHE A 3 -31.41 -23.55 20.37
N ILE A 4 -30.61 -23.13 19.38
CA ILE A 4 -30.43 -23.92 18.16
C ILE A 4 -29.02 -24.51 18.21
N ALA A 5 -29.01 -25.82 18.36
CA ALA A 5 -27.83 -26.66 18.33
C ALA A 5 -27.39 -26.97 16.89
N ALA A 6 -26.06 -27.05 16.73
CA ALA A 6 -25.29 -27.93 15.84
C ALA A 6 -25.59 -27.89 14.33
N MET A 7 -24.52 -27.77 13.52
CA MET A 7 -23.97 -28.92 12.80
C MET A 7 -22.55 -28.62 12.27
N SER A 8 -21.61 -29.42 12.77
CA SER A 8 -20.24 -29.56 12.30
C SER A 8 -20.22 -30.16 10.89
N LYS A 9 -19.53 -29.52 9.94
CA LYS A 9 -19.23 -30.11 8.64
C LYS A 9 -17.81 -29.71 8.20
N LYS A 10 -16.83 -30.56 8.53
CA LYS A 10 -15.53 -30.64 7.82
C LYS A 10 -15.74 -31.45 6.55
N PRO A 11 -15.23 -30.98 5.40
CA PRO A 11 -14.08 -31.65 4.74
C PRO A 11 -13.21 -30.61 3.98
N ALA A 12 -12.04 -30.82 3.38
CA ALA A 12 -11.19 -31.97 3.09
C ALA A 12 -9.73 -31.47 3.01
N LYS A 13 -8.78 -32.34 3.34
CA LYS A 13 -7.33 -32.14 3.24
C LYS A 13 -6.92 -32.35 1.77
N GLY A 14 -6.53 -31.29 1.06
CA GLY A 14 -5.97 -31.36 -0.30
C GLY A 14 -4.47 -31.09 -0.27
N THR A 15 -3.68 -32.11 -0.54
CA THR A 15 -2.20 -32.08 -0.61
C THR A 15 -1.72 -31.47 -1.94
N PRO A 16 -0.59 -30.74 -1.99
CA PRO A 16 -0.12 -30.03 -3.19
C PRO A 16 0.44 -30.96 -4.29
N ALA A 17 0.05 -30.69 -5.54
CA ALA A 17 0.63 -31.29 -6.72
C ALA A 17 1.97 -30.61 -7.07
N LYS A 18 3.04 -31.40 -6.98
CA LYS A 18 4.43 -31.05 -7.30
C LYS A 18 4.68 -31.37 -8.78
N GLY A 19 4.59 -30.38 -9.66
CA GLY A 19 4.93 -30.50 -11.08
C GLY A 19 6.39 -30.09 -11.33
N LYS A 20 7.26 -31.07 -11.63
CA LYS A 20 8.67 -30.91 -11.94
C LYS A 20 8.89 -31.23 -13.43
N ALA A 21 9.66 -30.36 -14.10
CA ALA A 21 10.43 -30.57 -15.33
C ALA A 21 9.69 -30.91 -16.65
N ALA A 22 9.96 -30.12 -17.70
CA ALA A 22 10.80 -30.59 -18.82
C ALA A 22 11.09 -29.45 -19.81
N ALA A 23 12.36 -29.35 -20.18
CA ALA A 23 12.88 -28.49 -21.24
C ALA A 23 12.40 -28.95 -22.62
N LYS A 24 12.22 -28.01 -23.55
CA LYS A 24 12.28 -28.29 -24.98
C LYS A 24 12.94 -27.14 -25.73
N VAL A 25 14.23 -27.32 -25.99
CA VAL A 25 14.94 -26.68 -27.11
C VAL A 25 14.48 -27.38 -28.39
N PRO A 26 14.31 -26.63 -29.49
CA PRO A 26 14.72 -27.15 -30.79
C PRO A 26 15.80 -26.28 -31.42
N ALA A 27 16.85 -26.95 -31.86
CA ALA A 27 17.88 -26.48 -32.75
C ALA A 27 17.52 -26.84 -34.20
N GLY A 28 18.02 -26.04 -35.16
CA GLY A 28 17.96 -26.24 -36.61
C GLY A 28 17.88 -24.87 -37.28
N ALA A 29 18.96 -24.18 -37.68
CA ALA A 29 20.09 -24.48 -38.59
C ALA A 29 19.71 -24.39 -40.07
N ASP A 30 20.16 -23.31 -40.74
CA ASP A 30 20.53 -23.13 -42.16
C ASP A 30 21.21 -21.73 -42.24
N ALA A 31 22.55 -21.58 -42.31
CA ALA A 31 23.49 -21.64 -43.46
C ALA A 31 23.19 -20.53 -44.53
N VAL A 32 24.09 -19.71 -45.10
CA VAL A 32 25.55 -19.74 -45.39
C VAL A 32 26.11 -18.27 -45.58
N PRO A 33 27.31 -17.95 -46.13
CA PRO A 33 28.26 -17.03 -45.49
C PRO A 33 28.52 -15.72 -46.28
N ALA A 34 29.18 -14.75 -45.66
CA ALA A 34 29.92 -13.72 -46.39
C ALA A 34 31.18 -13.34 -45.59
N GLU A 35 32.34 -13.71 -46.15
CA GLU A 35 33.64 -13.17 -45.78
C GLU A 35 33.64 -11.65 -45.94
N GLY A 36 34.21 -10.96 -44.96
CA GLY A 36 34.28 -9.51 -44.93
C GLY A 36 35.07 -9.02 -43.73
N GLU A 37 36.39 -9.10 -43.89
CA GLU A 37 37.38 -8.17 -43.33
C GLU A 37 37.53 -8.01 -41.81
N ALA A 38 38.75 -8.31 -41.38
CA ALA A 38 39.26 -8.11 -40.04
C ALA A 38 39.26 -6.62 -39.66
N ALA A 39 38.33 -6.23 -38.79
CA ALA A 39 38.50 -5.07 -37.92
C ALA A 39 38.41 -5.56 -36.47
N ALA A 40 39.57 -5.61 -35.81
CA ALA A 40 39.70 -5.96 -34.40
C ALA A 40 38.81 -5.03 -33.56
N LYS A 41 37.64 -5.54 -33.13
CA LYS A 41 36.75 -4.83 -32.22
C LYS A 41 37.46 -4.70 -30.87
N PRO A 42 37.66 -3.49 -30.31
CA PRO A 42 38.19 -3.35 -28.97
C PRO A 42 37.23 -4.06 -28.01
N LYS A 43 37.74 -5.05 -27.26
CA LYS A 43 37.01 -5.73 -26.17
C LYS A 43 36.60 -4.68 -25.14
N ARG A 44 35.42 -4.09 -25.32
CA ARG A 44 34.83 -3.16 -24.36
C ARG A 44 34.54 -3.96 -23.09
N SER A 45 35.28 -3.62 -22.03
CA SER A 45 35.24 -4.28 -20.74
C SER A 45 33.83 -4.26 -20.15
N LYS A 46 33.20 -5.44 -20.06
CA LYS A 46 31.88 -5.67 -19.44
C LYS A 46 31.84 -5.22 -17.97
N LEU A 47 33.01 -5.02 -17.34
CA LEU A 47 33.13 -4.48 -15.99
C LEU A 47 32.55 -3.06 -15.86
N LYS A 48 32.77 -2.21 -16.87
CA LYS A 48 32.22 -0.83 -16.84
C LYS A 48 30.71 -0.82 -17.02
N LEU A 49 30.16 -1.75 -17.79
CA LEU A 49 28.71 -1.85 -18.00
C LEU A 49 27.98 -2.40 -16.77
N ALA A 50 28.60 -3.35 -16.05
CA ALA A 50 28.10 -3.82 -14.76
C ALA A 50 28.11 -2.71 -13.69
N LEU A 51 29.14 -1.85 -13.68
CA LEU A 51 29.28 -0.78 -12.70
C LEU A 51 28.24 0.35 -12.92
N PHE A 52 27.92 0.68 -14.18
CA PHE A 52 26.85 1.63 -14.51
C PHE A 52 25.44 1.04 -14.29
N ALA A 53 25.26 -0.28 -14.35
CA ALA A 53 23.99 -0.93 -14.02
C ALA A 53 23.75 -1.03 -12.51
N SER A 54 24.81 -1.07 -11.69
CA SER A 54 24.71 -1.08 -10.22
C SER A 54 24.54 0.32 -9.59
N ALA A 55 24.93 1.39 -10.29
CA ALA A 55 24.82 2.75 -9.76
C ALA A 55 23.36 3.19 -9.48
N PRO A 56 22.37 2.90 -10.36
CA PRO A 56 20.96 3.14 -10.06
C PRO A 56 20.44 2.28 -8.91
N LEU A 57 20.90 1.03 -8.77
CA LEU A 57 20.45 0.18 -7.66
C LEU A 57 21.01 0.62 -6.30
N LEU A 58 22.19 1.23 -6.24
CA LEU A 58 22.71 1.83 -5.00
C LEU A 58 22.04 3.18 -4.69
N LEU A 59 21.69 3.96 -5.71
CA LEU A 59 20.93 5.21 -5.56
C LEU A 59 19.44 4.97 -5.23
N LEU A 60 18.81 3.93 -5.77
CA LEU A 60 17.41 3.58 -5.46
C LEU A 60 17.29 2.61 -4.26
N GLY A 61 18.30 1.79 -3.98
CA GLY A 61 18.29 0.81 -2.88
C GLY A 61 18.93 1.30 -1.57
N GLY A 62 19.80 2.31 -1.62
CA GLY A 62 20.49 2.86 -0.44
C GLY A 62 19.88 4.12 0.16
N GLY A 63 18.91 4.75 -0.52
CA GLY A 63 18.30 6.03 -0.11
C GLY A 63 16.83 5.93 0.36
N GLY A 64 16.33 4.72 0.63
CA GLY A 64 14.89 4.42 0.73
C GLY A 64 14.12 4.99 1.93
N TYR A 65 14.76 5.61 2.92
CA TYR A 65 14.06 6.21 4.07
C TYR A 65 14.48 7.63 4.44
N ALA A 66 15.67 8.09 4.05
CA ALA A 66 16.13 9.45 4.35
C ALA A 66 15.63 10.50 3.34
N GLY A 67 15.29 10.10 2.10
CA GLY A 67 14.75 11.02 1.10
C GLY A 67 13.35 11.55 1.45
N TRP A 68 12.54 10.74 2.15
CA TRP A 68 11.18 11.13 2.54
C TRP A 68 11.16 12.17 3.66
N THR A 69 12.17 12.23 4.54
CA THR A 69 12.24 13.27 5.57
C THR A 69 12.61 14.64 4.99
N PHE A 70 13.24 14.71 3.81
CA PHE A 70 13.55 15.97 3.15
C PHE A 70 12.38 16.56 2.36
N LEU A 71 11.43 15.73 1.88
CA LEU A 71 10.19 16.20 1.26
C LEU A 71 9.10 16.58 2.27
N LEU A 72 9.22 16.12 3.53
CA LEU A 72 8.34 16.49 4.64
C LEU A 72 8.94 17.56 5.56
N ALA A 73 10.15 18.07 5.26
CA ALA A 73 10.67 19.23 5.95
C ALA A 73 9.85 20.47 5.53
N PRO A 74 9.15 21.14 6.47
CA PRO A 74 8.45 22.38 6.15
C PRO A 74 9.47 23.40 5.63
N ALA A 75 9.09 24.13 4.58
CA ALA A 75 9.87 25.16 3.89
C ALA A 75 10.11 26.43 4.75
N GLU A 76 10.40 26.26 6.04
CA GLU A 76 10.54 27.33 7.02
C GLU A 76 12.01 27.74 7.23
N ALA A 77 12.98 27.01 6.68
CA ALA A 77 14.41 27.24 6.94
C ALA A 77 15.12 28.17 5.92
N ALA A 78 14.40 28.86 5.04
CA ALA A 78 15.01 29.70 3.99
C ALA A 78 14.35 31.07 3.75
N ARG A 79 13.76 31.68 4.79
CA ARG A 79 13.49 33.12 4.85
C ARG A 79 13.93 33.56 6.24
N GLY A 80 15.08 34.24 6.38
CA GLY A 80 15.21 35.62 5.95
C GLY A 80 14.48 36.49 6.97
N GLY A 81 15.24 37.05 7.92
CA GLY A 81 14.74 37.65 9.15
C GLY A 81 13.63 38.68 8.96
N HIS A 82 12.71 38.68 9.92
CA HIS A 82 11.87 39.84 10.18
C HIS A 82 11.80 40.06 11.69
N ASP A 83 12.53 41.08 12.13
CA ASP A 83 12.45 41.65 13.46
C ASP A 83 11.10 42.36 13.53
N GLY A 84 10.09 41.64 14.00
CA GLY A 84 8.72 42.10 14.13
C GLY A 84 8.22 41.82 15.54
N GLU A 85 8.58 42.70 16.46
CA GLU A 85 7.95 42.86 17.76
C GLU A 85 6.44 43.09 17.54
N GLY A 86 5.63 42.06 17.72
CA GLY A 86 4.22 42.11 17.35
C GLY A 86 3.43 41.01 18.04
N SER A 87 2.74 41.41 19.12
CA SER A 87 1.58 40.76 19.72
C SER A 87 1.69 39.25 19.94
N HIS A 88 2.06 38.87 21.17
CA HIS A 88 1.61 37.61 21.75
C HIS A 88 0.09 37.65 21.96
N ASP A 89 -0.67 37.68 20.86
CA ASP A 89 -2.03 37.17 20.88
C ASP A 89 -1.89 35.68 21.15
N GLY A 90 -2.14 35.33 22.42
CA GLY A 90 -2.23 33.97 22.86
C GLY A 90 -3.18 33.26 21.93
N THR A 91 -2.61 32.53 20.96
CA THR A 91 -3.30 31.46 20.28
C THR A 91 -3.68 30.54 21.41
N VAL A 92 -4.94 30.67 21.84
CA VAL A 92 -5.65 29.60 22.51
C VAL A 92 -5.47 28.43 21.56
N THR A 93 -4.45 27.62 21.84
CA THR A 93 -4.37 26.24 21.42
C THR A 93 -5.53 25.57 22.13
N SER A 94 -6.76 25.91 21.71
CA SER A 94 -7.88 25.00 21.82
C SER A 94 -7.29 23.68 21.39
N PRO A 95 -7.31 22.64 22.23
CA PRO A 95 -6.83 21.34 21.82
C PRO A 95 -7.62 21.03 20.56
N LEU A 96 -6.97 21.21 19.40
CA LEU A 96 -7.58 21.08 18.10
C LEU A 96 -7.97 19.62 18.10
N LEU A 97 -9.26 19.35 18.31
CA LEU A 97 -9.75 17.98 18.25
C LEU A 97 -9.21 17.47 16.90
N PRO A 98 -8.44 16.37 16.91
CA PRO A 98 -7.92 15.84 15.67
C PRO A 98 -9.10 15.70 14.72
N ASP A 99 -8.94 16.24 13.52
CA ASP A 99 -9.93 16.11 12.47
C ASP A 99 -10.34 14.63 12.39
N PRO A 100 -11.61 14.27 12.62
CA PRO A 100 -12.00 12.87 12.66
C PRO A 100 -12.02 12.25 11.27
N ARG A 101 -11.96 13.06 10.19
CA ARG A 101 -12.02 12.59 8.79
C ARG A 101 -11.06 11.43 8.49
N PRO A 102 -9.78 11.44 8.92
CA PRO A 102 -8.85 10.35 8.64
C PRO A 102 -9.12 9.07 9.46
N GLU A 103 -9.94 9.12 10.52
CA GLU A 103 -10.29 7.93 11.32
C GLU A 103 -11.58 7.26 10.85
N VAL A 104 -12.39 7.97 10.05
CA VAL A 104 -13.66 7.46 9.50
C VAL A 104 -13.61 7.20 7.99
N SER A 105 -12.45 7.41 7.35
CA SER A 105 -12.25 7.21 5.91
C SER A 105 -12.22 5.73 5.52
N ALA A 106 -12.55 5.43 4.26
CA ALA A 106 -12.41 4.07 3.72
C ALA A 106 -10.94 3.62 3.74
N THR A 107 -10.02 4.55 3.49
CA THR A 107 -8.58 4.34 3.59
C THR A 107 -8.16 3.92 4.99
N HIS A 108 -8.75 4.48 6.05
CA HIS A 108 -8.45 4.06 7.42
C HIS A 108 -8.80 2.58 7.64
N SER A 109 -10.02 2.18 7.29
CA SER A 109 -10.46 0.79 7.44
C SER A 109 -9.70 -0.18 6.53
N TYR A 110 -9.38 0.23 5.30
CA TYR A 110 -8.54 -0.55 4.39
C TYR A 110 -7.11 -0.72 4.94
N ALA A 111 -6.53 0.34 5.49
CA ALA A 111 -5.21 0.29 6.13
C ALA A 111 -5.19 -0.67 7.33
N ILE A 112 -6.23 -0.68 8.17
CA ILE A 112 -6.36 -1.66 9.26
C ILE A 112 -6.36 -3.09 8.72
N ALA A 113 -7.12 -3.35 7.65
CA ALA A 113 -7.18 -4.67 7.01
C ALA A 113 -5.80 -5.16 6.53
N VAL A 114 -5.01 -4.28 5.92
CA VAL A 114 -3.64 -4.58 5.48
C VAL A 114 -2.69 -4.81 6.66
N ILE A 115 -2.75 -3.95 7.68
CA ILE A 115 -1.86 -4.06 8.84
C ILE A 115 -2.13 -5.33 9.66
N MET A 116 -3.39 -5.78 9.73
CA MET A 116 -3.74 -6.95 10.53
C MET A 116 -3.47 -8.29 9.82
N GLU A 117 -3.30 -8.31 8.50
CA GLU A 117 -3.05 -9.51 7.70
C GLU A 117 -2.00 -10.47 8.30
N PRO A 118 -0.78 -10.04 8.69
CA PRO A 118 0.24 -10.95 9.21
C PRO A 118 -0.11 -11.61 10.55
N VAL A 119 -1.04 -11.04 11.33
CA VAL A 119 -1.40 -11.53 12.67
C VAL A 119 -2.75 -12.25 12.66
N CYS A 120 -3.72 -11.69 11.93
CA CYS A 120 -5.13 -12.09 11.95
C CYS A 120 -5.61 -12.75 10.65
N GLY A 121 -4.78 -12.78 9.60
CA GLY A 121 -5.16 -13.22 8.26
C GLY A 121 -5.84 -12.11 7.43
N ALA A 122 -5.95 -12.35 6.12
CA ALA A 122 -6.47 -11.37 5.17
C ALA A 122 -8.01 -11.41 5.07
N PRO A 123 -8.73 -10.32 5.42
CA PRO A 123 -10.16 -10.21 5.13
C PRO A 123 -10.39 -9.92 3.64
N PRO A 124 -11.51 -10.36 3.05
CA PRO A 124 -11.89 -9.97 1.70
C PRO A 124 -12.44 -8.53 1.72
N VAL A 125 -11.65 -7.56 1.26
CA VAL A 125 -12.00 -6.11 1.31
C VAL A 125 -11.96 -5.40 -0.06
N PRO A 126 -12.58 -5.93 -1.13
CA PRO A 126 -12.52 -5.32 -2.45
C PRO A 126 -13.21 -3.94 -2.53
N ALA A 127 -14.32 -3.71 -1.83
CA ALA A 127 -15.03 -2.44 -1.87
C ALA A 127 -14.28 -1.35 -1.11
N LEU A 128 -13.73 -1.66 0.08
CA LEU A 128 -12.85 -0.75 0.82
C LEU A 128 -11.62 -0.37 0.02
N LYS A 129 -11.03 -1.32 -0.71
CA LYS A 129 -9.90 -1.02 -1.59
C LYS A 129 -10.29 -0.02 -2.67
N ALA A 130 -11.40 -0.26 -3.37
CA ALA A 130 -11.88 0.66 -4.41
C ALA A 130 -12.22 2.05 -3.84
N ALA A 131 -12.86 2.10 -2.67
CA ALA A 131 -13.17 3.36 -1.99
C ALA A 131 -11.91 4.10 -1.52
N SER A 132 -10.90 3.38 -1.01
CA SER A 132 -9.59 3.96 -0.65
C SER A 132 -8.84 4.51 -1.87
N GLU A 133 -8.91 3.82 -3.02
CA GLU A 133 -8.35 4.32 -4.28
C GLU A 133 -9.06 5.60 -4.76
N ALA A 134 -10.39 5.67 -4.61
CA ALA A 134 -11.15 6.88 -4.92
C ALA A 134 -10.80 8.05 -3.98
N GLU A 135 -10.63 7.78 -2.68
CA GLU A 135 -10.15 8.77 -1.70
C GLU A 135 -8.72 9.24 -2.02
N ALA A 136 -7.83 8.33 -2.42
CA ALA A 136 -6.47 8.67 -2.81
C ALA A 136 -6.42 9.56 -4.05
N ALA A 137 -7.36 9.36 -4.99
CA ALA A 137 -7.48 10.22 -6.17
C ALA A 137 -7.99 11.63 -5.81
N ALA A 138 -8.80 11.76 -4.75
CA ALA A 138 -9.38 13.03 -4.32
C ALA A 138 -8.45 13.83 -3.39
N ASP A 139 -7.84 13.18 -2.39
CA ASP A 139 -7.00 13.80 -1.37
C ASP A 139 -5.92 12.83 -0.84
N GLY A 140 -4.74 12.88 -1.46
CA GLY A 140 -3.60 12.08 -1.02
C GLY A 140 -3.06 12.45 0.38
N ALA A 141 -3.27 13.68 0.84
CA ALA A 141 -2.84 14.10 2.18
C ALA A 141 -3.72 13.46 3.26
N MET A 142 -5.03 13.42 3.03
CA MET A 142 -5.99 12.71 3.89
C MET A 142 -5.68 11.20 3.95
N VAL A 143 -5.31 10.59 2.81
CA VAL A 143 -4.89 9.18 2.78
C VAL A 143 -3.70 8.93 3.69
N ASN A 144 -2.64 9.75 3.59
CA ASN A 144 -1.47 9.62 4.47
C ASN A 144 -1.84 9.76 5.96
N GLN A 145 -2.69 10.72 6.31
CA GLN A 145 -3.17 10.87 7.69
C GLN A 145 -3.99 9.66 8.15
N SER A 146 -4.79 9.06 7.25
CA SER A 146 -5.62 7.89 7.53
C SER A 146 -4.78 6.65 7.84
N TRP A 147 -3.68 6.46 7.10
CA TRP A 147 -2.69 5.39 7.38
C TRP A 147 -2.01 5.56 8.73
N ILE A 148 -1.56 6.78 9.07
CA ILE A 148 -0.96 7.06 10.38
C ILE A 148 -1.99 6.76 11.50
N ALA A 149 -3.24 7.15 11.30
CA ALA A 149 -4.31 6.86 12.24
C ALA A 149 -4.56 5.35 12.39
N ALA A 150 -4.58 4.59 11.29
CA ALA A 150 -4.72 3.14 11.32
C ALA A 150 -3.57 2.48 12.09
N VAL A 151 -2.31 2.90 11.85
CA VAL A 151 -1.15 2.40 12.60
C VAL A 151 -1.28 2.70 14.10
N ARG A 152 -1.79 3.88 14.49
CA ARG A 152 -2.05 4.18 15.92
C ARG A 152 -3.11 3.23 16.50
N ARG A 153 -4.19 2.99 15.76
CA ARG A 153 -5.30 2.13 16.16
C ARG A 153 -4.86 0.67 16.35
N THR A 154 -3.94 0.19 15.52
CA THR A 154 -3.45 -1.20 15.55
C THR A 154 -2.18 -1.38 16.39
N ARG A 155 -1.74 -0.40 17.19
CA ARG A 155 -0.52 -0.54 18.01
C ARG A 155 -0.57 -1.70 19.00
N THR A 156 -1.76 -2.01 19.51
CA THR A 156 -1.97 -3.11 20.45
C THR A 156 -2.49 -4.37 19.76
N LEU A 157 -2.39 -4.45 18.42
CA LEU A 157 -2.85 -5.61 17.65
C LEU A 157 -2.22 -6.90 18.16
N ASP A 158 -3.06 -7.85 18.54
CA ASP A 158 -2.67 -9.19 18.95
C ASP A 158 -3.74 -10.22 18.56
N ALA A 159 -3.45 -11.51 18.75
CA ALA A 159 -4.38 -12.57 18.40
C ALA A 159 -5.72 -12.50 19.17
N LYS A 160 -5.79 -11.82 20.32
CA LYS A 160 -6.99 -11.74 21.16
C LYS A 160 -7.95 -10.66 20.67
N ASN A 161 -7.44 -9.59 20.04
CA ASN A 161 -8.26 -8.49 19.52
C ASN A 161 -8.56 -8.56 18.02
N CYS A 162 -8.03 -9.56 17.30
CA CYS A 162 -8.34 -9.81 15.90
C CYS A 162 -9.83 -9.82 15.58
N SER A 163 -10.67 -10.46 16.42
CA SER A 163 -12.11 -10.57 16.16
C SER A 163 -12.81 -9.22 16.14
N TYR A 164 -12.38 -8.30 17.00
CA TYR A 164 -12.96 -6.97 17.09
C TYR A 164 -12.57 -6.13 15.87
N LEU A 165 -11.30 -6.12 15.48
CA LEU A 165 -10.86 -5.42 14.27
C LEU A 165 -11.47 -6.02 13.00
N TRP A 166 -11.69 -7.34 12.95
CA TRP A 166 -12.43 -7.98 11.87
C TRP A 166 -13.84 -7.40 11.74
N THR A 167 -14.59 -7.28 12.84
CA THR A 167 -15.95 -6.70 12.78
C THR A 167 -15.96 -5.24 12.35
N GLU A 168 -14.94 -4.45 12.72
CA GLU A 168 -14.79 -3.08 12.24
C GLU A 168 -14.55 -3.03 10.72
N VAL A 169 -13.65 -3.88 10.22
CA VAL A 169 -13.31 -3.98 8.80
C VAL A 169 -14.49 -4.51 7.97
N GLU A 170 -15.17 -5.57 8.41
CA GLU A 170 -16.36 -6.10 7.74
C GLU A 170 -17.49 -5.07 7.67
N GLY A 171 -17.75 -4.36 8.77
CA GLY A 171 -18.76 -3.30 8.79
C GLY A 171 -18.40 -2.12 7.89
N ALA A 172 -17.11 -1.83 7.70
CA ALA A 172 -16.64 -0.81 6.76
C ALA A 172 -16.70 -1.29 5.30
N GLU A 173 -16.39 -2.56 5.03
CA GLU A 173 -16.56 -3.20 3.73
C GLU A 173 -18.01 -3.19 3.28
N TRP A 174 -18.94 -3.55 4.17
CA TRP A 174 -20.37 -3.47 3.89
C TRP A 174 -20.80 -2.06 3.50
N ARG A 175 -20.41 -1.04 4.28
CA ARG A 175 -20.73 0.37 3.99
C ARG A 175 -20.10 0.86 2.68
N ALA A 176 -18.87 0.46 2.39
CA ALA A 176 -18.20 0.79 1.14
C ALA A 176 -18.91 0.14 -0.06
N ALA A 177 -19.35 -1.12 0.08
CA ALA A 177 -20.11 -1.81 -0.95
C ALA A 177 -21.49 -1.18 -1.19
N GLU A 178 -22.19 -0.75 -0.14
CA GLU A 178 -23.45 0.00 -0.26
C GLU A 178 -23.26 1.35 -0.96
N GLY A 179 -22.19 2.08 -0.65
CA GLY A 179 -21.86 3.35 -1.31
C GLY A 179 -21.38 3.19 -2.76
N ALA A 180 -20.79 2.04 -3.10
CA ALA A 180 -20.36 1.70 -4.46
C ALA A 180 -21.50 1.17 -5.34
N ALA A 181 -22.62 0.76 -4.77
CA ALA A 181 -23.80 0.41 -5.55
C ALA A 181 -24.20 1.65 -6.37
N PRO A 182 -24.42 1.51 -7.70
CA PRO A 182 -24.91 2.63 -8.49
C PRO A 182 -26.17 3.12 -7.80
N ALA A 183 -26.22 4.41 -7.44
CA ALA A 183 -27.38 5.03 -6.82
C ALA A 183 -28.58 4.58 -7.64
N LYS A 184 -29.36 3.62 -7.11
CA LYS A 184 -30.53 3.08 -7.80
C LYS A 184 -31.33 4.31 -8.12
N ALA A 185 -31.39 4.67 -9.41
CA ALA A 185 -31.94 5.92 -9.87
C ALA A 185 -33.19 6.15 -9.05
N ALA A 186 -33.16 7.17 -8.18
CA ALA A 186 -34.23 7.43 -7.23
C ALA A 186 -35.49 7.46 -8.07
N ALA A 187 -36.25 6.36 -8.00
CA ALA A 187 -37.40 6.18 -8.84
C ALA A 187 -38.35 7.26 -8.37
N HIS A 188 -38.47 8.30 -9.18
CA HIS A 188 -39.40 9.40 -8.99
C HIS A 188 -40.78 8.78 -8.69
N HIS A 189 -41.20 8.95 -7.44
CA HIS A 189 -42.58 8.79 -7.02
C HIS A 189 -43.18 10.18 -6.85
#